data_AF-A0A368F6Z8-F1
#
_entry.id   AF-A0A368F6Z8-F1
#
_cell.length_a   1.000
_cell.length_b   1.000
_cell.length_c   1.000
_cell.angle_alpha   90.00
_cell.angle_beta   90.00
_cell.angle_gamma   90.00
#
_symmetry.space_group_name_H-M   'P 1'
#
loop_
_entity.id
_entity.type
_entity.pdbx_description
1 polymer ?
#
loop_
_entity_poly.entity_id
_entity_poly.type
_entity_poly.pdbx_seq_one_letter_code
_entity_poly.pdbx_strand_id
1 'polypeptide(L)' 'MLWDSREKLGCAIAKCGKTHVVCHYPKIEKEEGKPIYKVGDGACNDCKDYSDAPTCKDNLCSAKA' A
#
# COMPACT_ATOMS: atom_id res chain seq x y z
N MET A 1 -1.29 -1.85 -5.67
CA MET A 1 -1.23 -0.38 -5.70
C MET A 1 -2.01 0.18 -4.52
N LEU A 2 -3.33 0.01 -4.46
CA LEU A 2 -4.17 0.66 -3.43
C LEU A 2 -4.59 -0.22 -2.25
N TRP A 3 -3.92 -1.35 -2.02
CA TRP A 3 -4.26 -2.17 -0.85
C TRP A 3 -3.73 -1.47 0.40
N ASP A 4 -4.60 -1.10 1.33
CA ASP A 4 -4.28 -0.18 2.44
C ASP A 4 -3.15 -0.69 3.35
N SER A 5 -3.07 -2.01 3.54
CA SER A 5 -2.02 -2.69 4.32
C SER A 5 -0.68 -2.83 3.60
N ARG A 6 -0.53 -2.36 2.36
CA ARG A 6 0.76 -2.40 1.66
C ARG A 6 1.59 -1.17 1.96
N GLU A 7 2.70 -1.40 2.67
CA GLU A 7 3.62 -0.32 3.06
C GLU A 7 4.88 -0.26 2.19
N LYS A 8 5.15 -1.30 1.39
CA LYS A 8 6.41 -1.44 0.63
C LYS A 8 6.16 -1.74 -0.84
N LEU A 9 7.08 -1.28 -1.67
CA LEU A 9 7.08 -1.42 -3.12
C LEU A 9 8.53 -1.51 -3.60
N GLY A 10 8.82 -2.44 -4.50
CA GLY A 10 10.08 -2.48 -5.23
C GLY A 10 9.80 -2.59 -6.72
N CYS A 11 10.38 -1.70 -7.53
CA CYS A 11 10.19 -1.71 -8.98
C CYS A 11 11.51 -1.90 -9.72
N ALA A 12 11.43 -2.51 -10.90
CA ALA A 12 12.54 -2.70 -11.82
C ALA A 12 12.11 -2.31 -13.24
N ILE A 13 13.06 -1.77 -14.00
CA ILE A 13 12.88 -1.38 -15.40
C ILE A 13 13.90 -2.14 -16.23
N ALA A 14 13.45 -2.85 -17.26
CA ALA A 14 14.31 -3.63 -18.15
C ALA A 14 13.88 -3.46 -19.62
N LYS A 15 14.83 -3.60 -20.55
CA LYS A 15 14.56 -3.57 -22.00
C LYS A 15 14.70 -4.97 -22.58
N CYS A 16 13.58 -5.57 -22.97
CA CYS A 16 13.49 -6.93 -23.52
C CYS A 16 12.80 -6.88 -24.89
N GLY A 17 13.33 -6.08 -25.83
CA GLY A 17 12.66 -5.68 -27.06
C GLY A 17 11.69 -4.50 -26.87
N LYS A 18 10.84 -4.57 -25.84
CA LYS A 18 10.06 -3.44 -25.30
C LYS A 18 10.56 -3.05 -23.90
N THR A 19 10.23 -1.86 -23.44
CA THR A 19 10.48 -1.45 -22.05
C THR A 19 9.48 -2.14 -21.14
N HIS A 20 9.96 -2.91 -20.19
CA HIS A 20 9.16 -3.59 -19.17
C HIS A 20 9.36 -2.85 -17.84
N VAL A 21 8.25 -2.45 -17.22
CA VAL A 21 8.23 -1.88 -15.87
C VAL A 21 7.47 -2.84 -14.98
N VAL A 22 8.15 -3.40 -13.99
CA VAL A 22 7.59 -4.40 -13.08
C VAL A 22 7.72 -3.89 -11.66
N CYS A 23 6.63 -3.96 -10.90
CA CYS A 23 6.59 -3.55 -9.50
C CYS A 23 6.06 -4.69 -8.64
N HIS A 24 6.87 -5.10 -7.68
CA HIS A 24 6.51 -6.05 -6.65
C HIS A 24 6.03 -5.33 -5.39
N TYR A 25 5.10 -6.00 -4.71
CA TYR A 25 4.54 -5.60 -3.43
C TYR A 25 4.66 -6.78 -2.48
N PRO A 26 4.70 -6.57 -1.16
CA PRO A 26 4.57 -7.64 -0.18
C PRO A 26 3.40 -8.55 -0.51
N LYS A 27 3.60 -9.86 -0.32
CA LYS A 27 2.54 -10.83 -0.52
C LYS A 27 1.43 -10.54 0.48
N ILE A 28 0.23 -10.38 -0.05
CA ILE A 28 -1.01 -10.34 0.71
C ILE A 28 -1.81 -11.56 0.31
N GLU A 29 -2.60 -12.11 1.22
CA GLU A 29 -3.57 -13.16 0.91
C GLU A 29 -4.70 -12.52 0.10
N LYS A 30 -4.51 -12.47 -1.22
CA LYS A 30 -5.51 -11.96 -2.16
C LYS A 30 -6.59 -13.01 -2.31
N GLU A 31 -7.63 -12.91 -1.50
CA GLU A 31 -8.86 -13.66 -1.72
C GLU A 31 -9.85 -12.79 -2.48
N GLU A 32 -10.51 -13.39 -3.45
CA GLU A 32 -11.62 -12.75 -4.16
C GLU A 32 -12.73 -12.38 -3.17
N GLY A 33 -13.28 -11.17 -3.31
CA GLY A 33 -14.32 -10.65 -2.41
C GLY A 33 -13.81 -9.97 -1.13
N LYS A 34 -12.52 -10.03 -0.78
CA LYS A 34 -11.97 -9.23 0.33
C LYS A 34 -11.82 -7.75 -0.07
N PRO A 35 -12.15 -6.80 0.83
CA PRO A 35 -12.00 -5.38 0.55
C PRO A 35 -10.53 -5.01 0.37
N ILE A 36 -10.25 -4.15 -0.61
CA ILE A 36 -8.90 -3.64 -0.91
C ILE A 36 -8.47 -2.62 0.15
N TYR A 37 -9.42 -1.85 0.67
CA TYR A 37 -9.24 -0.89 1.75
C TYR A 37 -10.52 -0.80 2.58
N LYS A 38 -10.39 -0.42 3.85
CA LYS A 38 -11.54 -0.10 4.70
C LYS A 38 -12.13 1.26 4.32
N VAL A 39 -13.45 1.30 4.08
CA VAL A 39 -14.19 2.56 3.87
C VAL A 39 -14.49 3.19 5.23
N GLY A 40 -14.27 4.50 5.37
CA GLY A 40 -14.53 5.24 6.61
C GLY A 40 -14.80 6.73 6.34
N ASP A 41 -15.07 7.48 7.41
CA ASP A 41 -15.56 8.88 7.34
C ASP A 41 -14.49 9.93 7.00
N GLY A 42 -13.27 9.49 6.66
CA GLY A 42 -12.17 10.38 6.35
C GLY A 42 -10.84 9.63 6.26
N ALA A 43 -9.83 10.29 5.70
CA ALA A 43 -8.48 9.74 5.65
C ALA A 43 -7.90 9.60 7.07
N CYS A 44 -7.07 8.58 7.27
CA CYS A 44 -6.27 8.37 8.47
C CYS A 44 -6.99 8.06 9.80
N ASN A 45 -8.32 7.99 9.84
CA ASN A 45 -9.07 7.69 11.08
C ASN A 45 -8.66 6.34 11.72
N ASP A 46 -8.20 5.42 10.88
CA ASP A 46 -7.78 4.08 11.27
C ASP A 46 -6.25 3.90 11.30
N CYS A 47 -5.43 4.97 11.18
CA CYS A 47 -3.97 4.79 11.18
C CYS A 47 -3.43 4.17 12.48
N LYS A 48 -4.13 4.38 13.59
CA LYS A 48 -3.84 3.76 14.89
C LYS A 48 -3.88 2.21 14.86
N ASP A 49 -4.54 1.63 13.86
CA ASP A 49 -4.62 0.18 13.68
C ASP A 49 -3.32 -0.40 13.08
N TYR A 50 -2.45 0.46 12.53
CA TYR A 50 -1.13 0.09 12.01
C TYR A 50 -0.03 0.44 13.03
N SER A 51 0.61 -0.56 13.63
CA SER A 51 1.71 -0.37 14.58
C SER A 51 2.87 0.41 13.99
N ASP A 52 3.14 0.20 12.71
CA ASP A 52 4.32 0.70 12.01
C ASP A 52 4.05 2.04 11.32
N ALA A 53 2.79 2.46 11.22
CA ALA A 53 2.35 3.67 10.55
C ALA A 53 1.23 4.45 11.30
N PRO A 54 1.42 4.80 12.59
CA PRO A 54 0.35 5.35 13.42
C PRO A 54 0.03 6.83 13.13
N THR A 55 0.83 7.52 12.32
CA THR A 55 0.68 8.96 12.06
C THR A 55 0.02 9.22 10.71
N CYS A 56 -0.71 10.35 10.60
CA CYS A 56 -1.27 10.79 9.32
C CYS A 56 -0.37 11.82 8.66
N LYS A 57 -0.02 11.59 7.39
CA LYS A 57 0.71 12.54 6.55
C LYS A 57 0.16 12.49 5.14
N ASP A 58 -0.18 13.64 4.57
CA ASP A 58 -0.69 13.76 3.19
C ASP A 58 -1.88 12.82 2.89
N ASN A 59 -2.79 12.67 3.87
CA ASN A 59 -3.93 11.74 3.83
C ASN A 59 -3.57 10.24 3.76
N LEU A 60 -2.35 9.86 4.17
CA LEU A 60 -1.87 8.49 4.25
C LEU A 60 -1.32 8.16 5.65
N CYS A 61 -1.45 6.90 6.05
CA CYS A 61 -0.82 6.40 7.26
C CYS A 61 0.70 6.27 7.03
N SER A 62 1.49 6.82 7.95
CA SER A 62 2.94 6.90 7.84
C SER A 62 3.64 6.58 9.16
N ALA A 63 4.82 5.97 9.06
CA ALA A 63 5.71 5.74 10.19
C ALA A 63 6.13 7.07 10.83
N LYS A 64 6.41 7.05 12.14
CA LYS A 64 7.06 8.19 12.78
C LYS A 64 8.44 8.38 12.13
N ALA A 65 8.68 9.59 11.62
CA ALA A 65 9.98 10.01 11.10
C ALA A 65 11.05 10.02 12.21
#